data_AF-A0A946AR01-F1
#
_entry.id   AF-A0A946AR01-F1
#
_cell.length_a   1.000
_cell.length_b   1.000
_cell.length_c   1.000
_cell.angle_alpha   90.00
_cell.angle_beta   90.00
_cell.angle_gamma   90.00
#
_symmetry.space_group_name_H-M   'P 1'
#
loop_
_entity.id
_entity.type
_entity.pdbx_description
1 polymer ?
#
loop_
_entity_poly.entity_id
_entity_poly.type
_entity_poly.pdbx_seq_one_letter_code
_entity_poly.pdbx_strand_id
1 'polypeptide(L)'
;MTYFTALILLPTVAFGFVKSGFSHHSDVYFIAFGFAIFVFILVLVIGIGYATHRSVLLSNDVSSLKGDFNKLSKQVNKLERTISSVQDTIYQIAGKHSPAQNKSPTQLTDYGREISDKIDADELVRKYVENVIIPDNANAYRIQAACFTYANNDLMDDATLEEENKIEEYAFHTGDPISFAFTVVGIKMRDHILKRMNMLVDDVDNHTG
;
A
#
# COMPACT_ATOMS: atom_id res chain seq x y z
N MET A 1 38.32 0.27 -7.30
CA MET A 1 39.47 1.18 -7.11
C MET A 1 40.52 0.87 -8.20
N THR A 2 40.21 1.13 -9.48
CA THR A 2 41.07 0.66 -10.60
C THR A 2 40.96 1.46 -11.91
N TYR A 3 40.27 2.62 -11.93
CA TYR A 3 40.10 3.42 -13.17
C TYR A 3 40.70 4.84 -13.10
N PHE A 4 41.52 5.14 -12.09
CA PHE A 4 42.01 6.51 -11.88
C PHE A 4 43.37 6.82 -12.55
N THR A 5 44.06 5.83 -13.10
CA THR A 5 45.43 6.00 -13.62
C THR A 5 45.49 6.29 -15.13
N ALA A 6 44.41 6.08 -15.89
CA ALA A 6 44.42 6.31 -17.34
C ALA A 6 44.14 7.78 -17.76
N LEU A 7 43.59 8.61 -16.87
CA LEU A 7 43.09 9.95 -17.23
C LEU A 7 44.17 11.05 -17.17
N ILE A 8 45.36 10.76 -16.65
CA ILE A 8 46.41 11.77 -16.40
C ILE A 8 47.41 11.87 -17.57
N LEU A 9 47.35 10.97 -18.57
CA LEU A 9 48.34 10.92 -19.67
C LEU A 9 47.95 11.71 -20.94
N LEU A 10 46.75 12.28 -21.01
CA LEU A 10 46.32 13.09 -22.16
C LEU A 10 46.80 14.57 -22.17
N PRO A 11 47.14 15.26 -21.07
CA PRO A 11 47.62 16.64 -21.16
C PRO A 11 49.08 16.75 -21.63
N THR A 12 49.90 15.71 -21.45
CA THR A 12 51.33 15.74 -21.78
C THR A 12 51.59 15.73 -23.29
N VAL A 13 50.72 15.09 -24.07
CA VAL A 13 50.84 15.10 -25.54
C VAL A 13 50.41 16.45 -26.10
N ALA A 14 49.41 17.11 -25.52
CA ALA A 14 48.98 18.45 -25.94
C ALA A 14 50.01 19.55 -25.60
N PHE A 15 50.72 19.44 -24.48
CA PHE A 15 51.74 20.43 -24.10
C PHE A 15 53.06 20.33 -24.90
N GLY A 16 53.38 19.16 -25.45
CA GLY A 16 54.58 18.96 -26.27
C GLY A 16 54.57 19.71 -27.61
N PHE A 17 53.39 20.02 -28.15
CA PHE A 17 53.23 20.76 -29.40
C PHE A 17 53.24 22.29 -29.23
N VAL A 18 53.23 22.80 -28.00
CA VAL A 18 53.16 24.26 -27.73
C VAL A 18 54.48 24.98 -28.05
N LYS A 19 55.61 24.26 -28.20
CA LYS A 19 56.94 24.88 -28.35
C LYS A 19 57.35 25.19 -29.79
N SER A 20 56.59 24.78 -30.81
CA SER A 20 56.89 25.10 -32.22
C SER A 20 55.78 25.95 -32.83
N GLY A 21 55.99 27.26 -32.79
CA GLY A 21 55.33 28.33 -33.59
C GLY A 21 53.95 28.04 -34.18
N PHE A 22 52.89 28.46 -33.49
CA PHE A 22 51.55 28.55 -34.08
C PHE A 22 51.50 29.71 -35.07
N SER A 23 51.40 29.41 -36.37
CA SER A 23 51.30 30.42 -37.43
C SER A 23 49.98 30.36 -38.22
N HIS A 24 49.06 29.42 -37.95
CA HIS A 24 47.84 29.23 -38.75
C HIS A 24 46.58 29.18 -37.89
N HIS A 25 45.55 29.93 -38.31
CA HIS A 25 44.25 30.04 -37.62
C HIS A 25 43.54 28.70 -37.40
N SER A 26 43.80 27.68 -38.22
CA SER A 26 43.21 26.34 -38.14
C SER A 26 43.49 25.62 -36.83
N ASP A 27 44.68 25.79 -36.26
CA ASP A 27 45.12 24.96 -35.13
C ASP A 27 44.47 25.41 -33.81
N VAL A 28 44.10 26.69 -33.73
CA VAL A 28 43.34 27.26 -32.60
C VAL A 28 41.92 26.68 -32.54
N TYR A 29 41.27 26.46 -33.69
CA TYR A 29 39.91 25.89 -33.74
C TYR A 29 39.90 24.40 -33.35
N PHE A 30 40.94 23.64 -33.73
CA PHE A 30 41.05 22.22 -33.33
C PHE A 30 41.20 22.06 -31.81
N ILE A 31 42.02 22.90 -31.17
CA ILE A 31 42.20 22.88 -29.71
C ILE A 31 40.90 23.28 -28.99
N ALA A 32 40.23 24.34 -29.47
CA ALA A 32 38.96 24.79 -28.90
C ALA A 32 37.86 23.72 -29.02
N PHE A 33 37.79 23.02 -30.16
CA PHE A 33 36.83 21.93 -30.38
C PHE A 33 37.11 20.72 -29.47
N GLY A 34 38.39 20.33 -29.32
CA GLY A 34 38.79 19.27 -28.39
C GLY A 34 38.43 19.59 -26.93
N PHE A 35 38.64 20.84 -26.51
CA PHE A 35 38.27 21.30 -25.17
C PHE A 35 36.75 21.28 -24.94
N ALA A 36 35.95 21.71 -25.93
CA ALA A 36 34.49 21.66 -25.85
C ALA A 36 33.96 20.24 -25.70
N ILE A 37 34.50 19.27 -26.45
CA ILE A 37 34.16 17.85 -26.32
C ILE A 37 34.53 17.32 -24.93
N PHE A 38 35.70 17.69 -24.42
CA PHE A 38 36.13 17.27 -23.09
C PHE A 38 35.18 17.77 -21.99
N VAL A 39 34.80 19.06 -22.03
CA VAL A 39 33.84 19.63 -21.09
C VAL A 39 32.48 18.94 -21.22
N PHE A 40 32.01 18.65 -22.44
CA PHE A 40 30.76 17.96 -22.68
C PHE A 40 30.75 16.53 -22.09
N ILE A 41 31.82 15.77 -22.29
CA ILE A 41 31.98 14.43 -21.71
C ILE A 41 32.00 14.51 -20.17
N LEU A 42 32.70 15.49 -19.61
CA LEU A 42 32.81 15.66 -18.15
C LEU A 42 31.44 15.96 -17.51
N VAL A 43 30.63 16.82 -18.15
CA VAL A 43 29.26 17.10 -17.70
C VAL A 43 28.38 15.85 -17.77
N LEU A 44 28.50 15.05 -18.84
CA LEU A 44 27.75 13.79 -18.97
C LEU A 44 28.11 12.78 -17.87
N VAL A 45 29.40 12.60 -17.57
CA VAL A 45 29.85 11.67 -16.52
C VAL A 45 29.33 12.09 -15.15
N ILE A 46 29.37 13.39 -14.83
CA ILE A 46 28.81 13.92 -13.58
C ILE A 46 27.29 13.73 -13.52
N GLY A 47 26.59 14.01 -14.63
CA GLY A 47 25.13 13.85 -14.72
C GLY A 47 24.68 12.40 -14.53
N ILE A 48 25.35 11.44 -15.16
CA ILE A 48 25.07 10.01 -15.01
C ILE A 48 25.36 9.57 -13.57
N GLY A 49 26.48 9.98 -12.99
CA GLY A 49 26.83 9.66 -11.60
C GLY A 49 25.79 10.16 -10.59
N TYR A 50 25.29 11.40 -10.77
CA TYR A 50 24.24 11.96 -9.93
C TYR A 50 22.91 11.20 -10.07
N ALA A 51 22.52 10.85 -11.30
CA ALA A 51 21.31 10.08 -11.57
C ALA A 51 21.35 8.69 -10.90
N THR A 52 22.46 7.96 -11.07
CA THR A 52 22.63 6.63 -10.45
C THR A 52 22.58 6.70 -8.93
N HIS A 53 23.24 7.69 -8.31
CA HIS A 53 23.22 7.86 -6.85
C HIS A 53 21.80 8.14 -6.33
N ARG A 54 21.03 8.99 -7.04
CA ARG A 54 19.64 9.29 -6.68
C ARG A 54 18.72 8.08 -6.81
N SER A 55 18.91 7.26 -7.83
CA SER A 55 18.14 6.01 -8.01
C SER A 55 18.41 5.00 -6.89
N VAL A 56 19.66 4.88 -6.43
CA VAL A 56 20.02 3.98 -5.32
C VAL A 56 19.41 4.44 -4.00
N LEU A 57 19.43 5.75 -3.72
CA LEU A 57 18.77 6.31 -2.53
C LEU A 57 17.26 6.03 -2.53
N LEU A 58 16.58 6.30 -3.66
CA LEU A 58 15.15 5.99 -3.80
C LEU A 58 14.85 4.50 -3.62
N SER A 59 15.71 3.62 -4.16
CA SER A 59 15.57 2.17 -3.97
C SER A 59 15.70 1.77 -2.50
N ASN A 60 16.62 2.40 -1.77
CA ASN A 60 16.82 2.13 -0.34
C ASN A 60 15.63 2.63 0.48
N ASP A 61 15.09 3.81 0.19
CA ASP A 61 13.92 4.37 0.87
C ASP A 61 12.65 3.53 0.63
N VAL A 62 12.46 3.04 -0.60
CA VAL A 62 11.36 2.12 -0.91
C VAL A 62 11.52 0.78 -0.17
N SER A 63 12.75 0.30 -0.03
CA SER A 63 13.03 -0.94 0.70
C SER A 63 12.78 -0.83 2.20
N SER A 64 13.12 0.32 2.81
CA SER A 64 12.86 0.59 4.23
C SER A 64 11.36 0.76 4.49
N LEU A 65 10.65 1.49 3.63
CA LEU A 65 9.18 1.60 3.66
C LEU A 65 8.48 0.24 3.58
N LYS A 66 8.94 -0.66 2.69
CA LYS A 66 8.40 -2.02 2.60
C LYS A 66 8.68 -2.82 3.89
N GLY A 67 9.84 -2.64 4.50
CA GLY A 67 10.20 -3.25 5.78
C GLY A 67 9.31 -2.76 6.93
N ASP A 68 9.06 -1.46 7.01
CA ASP A 68 8.21 -0.86 8.04
C ASP A 68 6.73 -1.21 7.83
N PHE A 69 6.26 -1.28 6.58
CA PHE A 69 4.93 -1.79 6.26
C PHE A 69 4.74 -3.25 6.72
N ASN A 70 5.73 -4.10 6.50
CA ASN A 70 5.68 -5.50 6.97
C ASN A 70 5.64 -5.60 8.50
N LYS A 71 6.37 -4.74 9.21
CA LYS A 71 6.30 -4.68 10.68
C LYS A 71 4.93 -4.19 11.15
N LEU A 72 4.40 -3.16 10.51
CA LEU A 72 3.08 -2.62 10.82
C LEU A 72 1.99 -3.68 10.60
N SER A 73 2.01 -4.38 9.46
CA SER A 73 1.07 -5.48 9.19
C SER A 73 1.15 -6.58 10.27
N LYS A 74 2.35 -6.97 10.71
CA LYS A 74 2.51 -7.93 11.81
C LYS A 74 1.94 -7.40 13.14
N GLN A 75 2.11 -6.12 13.42
CA GLN A 75 1.55 -5.49 14.62
C GLN A 75 0.02 -5.43 14.55
N VAL A 76 -0.55 -5.10 13.39
CA VAL A 76 -2.00 -5.13 13.13
C VAL A 76 -2.56 -6.53 13.34
N ASN A 77 -1.93 -7.58 12.80
CA ASN A 77 -2.37 -8.97 13.01
C ASN A 77 -2.36 -9.36 14.50
N LYS A 78 -1.37 -8.88 15.25
CA LYS A 78 -1.33 -9.13 16.70
C LYS A 78 -2.45 -8.37 17.41
N LEU A 79 -2.70 -7.14 17.00
CA LEU A 79 -3.78 -6.30 17.53
C LEU A 79 -5.16 -6.92 17.23
N GLU A 80 -5.41 -7.38 16.00
CA GLU A 80 -6.66 -8.07 15.62
C GLU A 80 -6.92 -9.29 16.50
N ARG A 81 -5.91 -10.13 16.74
CA ARG A 81 -6.04 -11.29 17.63
C ARG A 81 -6.30 -10.88 19.07
N THR A 82 -5.65 -9.83 19.56
CA THR A 82 -5.88 -9.31 20.91
C THR A 82 -7.27 -8.70 21.05
N ILE A 83 -7.73 -7.90 20.07
CA ILE A 83 -9.07 -7.32 20.04
C ILE A 83 -10.11 -8.43 20.01
N SER A 84 -9.94 -9.44 19.16
CA SER A 84 -10.85 -10.58 19.07
C SER A 84 -10.94 -11.34 20.40
N SER A 85 -9.80 -11.57 21.06
CA SER A 85 -9.76 -12.23 22.38
C SER A 85 -10.39 -11.37 23.49
N VAL A 86 -10.20 -10.05 23.45
CA VAL A 86 -10.79 -9.12 24.42
C VAL A 86 -12.29 -9.01 24.19
N GLN A 87 -12.73 -8.92 22.94
CA GLN A 87 -14.13 -8.96 22.55
C GLN A 87 -14.80 -10.24 23.03
N ASP A 88 -14.22 -11.41 22.75
CA ASP A 88 -14.72 -12.69 23.27
C ASP A 88 -14.87 -12.72 24.79
N THR A 89 -13.89 -12.15 25.50
CA THR A 89 -13.92 -12.12 26.97
C THR A 89 -15.02 -11.17 27.46
N ILE A 90 -15.13 -9.98 26.85
CA ILE A 90 -16.20 -9.01 27.16
C ILE A 90 -17.58 -9.62 26.86
N TYR A 91 -17.71 -10.34 25.76
CA TYR A 91 -18.96 -10.97 25.33
C TYR A 91 -19.37 -12.15 26.21
N GLN A 92 -18.42 -12.99 26.62
CA GLN A 92 -18.65 -14.03 27.63
C GLN A 92 -19.07 -13.45 28.98
N ILE A 93 -18.43 -12.36 29.41
CA ILE A 93 -18.78 -11.68 30.68
C ILE A 93 -20.15 -10.98 30.57
N ALA A 94 -20.47 -10.39 29.43
CA ALA A 94 -21.71 -9.66 29.19
C ALA A 94 -22.90 -10.55 28.79
N GLY A 95 -22.68 -11.86 28.56
CA GLY A 95 -23.70 -12.77 28.03
C GLY A 95 -24.16 -12.42 26.61
N LYS A 96 -23.37 -11.63 25.87
CA LYS A 96 -23.66 -11.17 24.51
C LYS A 96 -22.86 -12.02 23.51
N HIS A 97 -23.37 -12.20 22.30
CA HIS A 97 -22.68 -12.98 21.26
C HIS A 97 -21.89 -12.04 20.32
N SER A 98 -20.71 -12.46 19.85
CA SER A 98 -19.96 -11.71 18.83
C SER A 98 -20.60 -11.91 17.44
N PRO A 99 -20.70 -10.88 16.57
CA PRO A 99 -21.20 -11.03 15.19
C PRO A 99 -20.22 -11.80 14.30
N ALA A 100 -18.95 -11.89 14.70
CA ALA A 100 -17.86 -12.45 13.91
C ALA A 100 -17.10 -13.54 14.68
N GLN A 101 -16.66 -14.55 13.95
CA GLN A 101 -15.82 -15.63 14.48
C GLN A 101 -14.37 -15.14 14.65
N ASN A 102 -13.70 -15.57 15.71
CA ASN A 102 -12.30 -15.18 16.02
C ASN A 102 -11.24 -15.99 15.27
N LYS A 103 -11.64 -16.63 14.17
CA LYS A 103 -10.74 -17.34 13.26
C LYS A 103 -10.72 -16.58 11.95
N SER A 104 -9.52 -16.42 11.40
CA SER A 104 -9.35 -16.00 10.02
C SER A 104 -9.62 -17.21 9.11
N PRO A 105 -10.20 -17.00 7.92
CA PRO A 105 -10.88 -15.76 7.51
C PRO A 105 -12.13 -15.49 8.37
N THR A 106 -12.32 -14.22 8.76
CA THR A 106 -13.40 -13.82 9.68
C THR A 106 -14.77 -14.09 9.07
N GLN A 107 -15.55 -14.98 9.66
CA GLN A 107 -16.90 -15.34 9.18
C GLN A 107 -17.98 -14.87 10.16
N LEU A 108 -19.22 -14.71 9.66
CA LEU A 108 -20.36 -14.43 10.52
C LEU A 108 -20.67 -15.60 11.47
N THR A 109 -21.03 -15.28 12.70
CA THR A 109 -21.69 -16.22 13.62
C THR A 109 -23.18 -16.32 13.29
N ASP A 110 -23.92 -17.20 13.98
CA ASP A 110 -25.40 -17.23 13.87
C ASP A 110 -26.02 -15.89 14.27
N TYR A 111 -25.48 -15.27 15.32
CA TYR A 111 -25.89 -13.94 15.75
C TYR A 111 -25.50 -12.85 14.73
N GLY A 112 -24.33 -12.95 14.10
CA GLY A 112 -23.98 -12.06 12.98
C GLY A 112 -24.92 -12.17 11.78
N ARG A 113 -25.47 -13.37 11.51
CA ARG A 113 -26.54 -13.57 10.52
C ARG A 113 -27.86 -12.93 10.95
N GLU A 114 -28.23 -13.04 12.22
CA GLU A 114 -29.43 -12.37 12.74
C GLU A 114 -29.32 -10.84 12.60
N ILE A 115 -28.15 -10.27 12.89
CA ILE A 115 -27.90 -8.83 12.70
C ILE A 115 -28.03 -8.48 11.22
N SER A 116 -27.42 -9.27 10.34
CA SER A 116 -27.50 -9.09 8.89
C SER A 116 -28.94 -8.97 8.40
N ASP A 117 -29.82 -9.84 8.90
CA ASP A 117 -31.24 -9.85 8.52
C ASP A 117 -31.97 -8.62 9.08
N LYS A 118 -31.65 -8.17 10.30
CA LYS A 118 -32.30 -6.99 10.92
C LYS A 118 -31.94 -5.68 10.23
N ILE A 119 -30.71 -5.55 9.74
CA ILE A 119 -30.24 -4.32 9.09
C ILE A 119 -30.32 -4.36 7.57
N ASP A 120 -30.88 -5.43 6.99
CA ASP A 120 -30.89 -5.70 5.55
C ASP A 120 -29.49 -5.57 4.92
N ALA A 121 -28.48 -6.17 5.56
CA ALA A 121 -27.07 -6.00 5.17
C ALA A 121 -26.79 -6.42 3.72
N ASP A 122 -27.54 -7.38 3.18
CA ASP A 122 -27.44 -7.78 1.77
C ASP A 122 -27.85 -6.67 0.80
N GLU A 123 -28.80 -5.81 1.18
CA GLU A 123 -29.19 -4.65 0.38
C GLU A 123 -28.12 -3.57 0.42
N LEU A 124 -27.61 -3.26 1.62
CA LEU A 124 -26.49 -2.32 1.79
C LEU A 124 -25.28 -2.74 0.96
N VAL A 125 -24.93 -4.03 0.99
CA VAL A 125 -23.82 -4.57 0.19
C VAL A 125 -24.10 -4.39 -1.30
N ARG A 126 -25.29 -4.74 -1.79
CA ARG A 126 -25.62 -4.55 -3.22
C ARG A 126 -25.49 -3.09 -3.67
N LYS A 127 -25.82 -2.14 -2.81
CA LYS A 127 -25.84 -0.71 -3.14
C LYS A 127 -24.46 -0.06 -3.05
N TYR A 128 -23.68 -0.42 -2.04
CA TYR A 128 -22.47 0.31 -1.67
C TYR A 128 -21.16 -0.46 -1.91
N VAL A 129 -21.20 -1.75 -2.26
CA VAL A 129 -19.96 -2.53 -2.46
C VAL A 129 -19.06 -1.98 -3.56
N GLU A 130 -19.60 -1.26 -4.55
CA GLU A 130 -18.80 -0.64 -5.62
C GLU A 130 -18.04 0.60 -5.16
N ASN A 131 -18.42 1.20 -4.02
CA ASN A 131 -17.71 2.35 -3.44
C ASN A 131 -16.43 1.91 -2.70
N VAL A 132 -16.26 0.61 -2.46
CA VAL A 132 -15.07 0.07 -1.80
C VAL A 132 -13.87 0.17 -2.75
N ILE A 133 -12.89 1.01 -2.39
CA ILE A 133 -11.68 1.20 -3.17
C ILE A 133 -10.71 0.02 -2.91
N ILE A 134 -10.65 -0.90 -3.87
CA ILE A 134 -9.71 -2.03 -3.83
C ILE A 134 -8.38 -1.63 -4.49
N PRO A 135 -7.24 -1.77 -3.79
CA PRO A 135 -5.94 -1.49 -4.38
C PRO A 135 -5.59 -2.44 -5.54
N ASP A 136 -4.79 -1.95 -6.50
CA ASP A 136 -4.26 -2.81 -7.57
C ASP A 136 -3.48 -4.01 -7.00
N ASN A 137 -3.71 -5.18 -7.61
CA ASN A 137 -3.13 -6.46 -7.19
C ASN A 137 -3.35 -6.76 -5.68
N ALA A 138 -4.52 -6.38 -5.15
CA ALA A 138 -4.87 -6.69 -3.77
C ALA A 138 -5.01 -8.21 -3.56
N ASN A 139 -4.36 -8.71 -2.51
CA ASN A 139 -4.63 -10.05 -1.98
C ASN A 139 -5.88 -10.02 -1.07
N ALA A 140 -6.35 -11.19 -0.65
CA ALA A 140 -7.59 -11.31 0.13
C ALA A 140 -7.56 -10.53 1.45
N TYR A 141 -6.39 -10.40 2.10
CA TYR A 141 -6.19 -9.56 3.28
C TYR A 141 -6.40 -8.07 2.99
N ARG A 142 -5.82 -7.55 1.90
CA ARG A 142 -6.00 -6.14 1.49
C ARG A 142 -7.44 -5.84 1.11
N ILE A 143 -8.12 -6.80 0.48
CA ILE A 143 -9.56 -6.70 0.18
C ILE A 143 -10.37 -6.63 1.47
N GLN A 144 -10.09 -7.51 2.43
CA GLN A 144 -10.73 -7.47 3.75
C GLN A 144 -10.55 -6.10 4.42
N ALA A 145 -9.31 -5.61 4.52
CA ALA A 145 -9.02 -4.32 5.14
C ALA A 145 -9.78 -3.15 4.47
N ALA A 146 -9.87 -3.14 3.14
CA ALA A 146 -10.62 -2.12 2.40
C ALA A 146 -12.12 -2.17 2.71
N CYS A 147 -12.72 -3.37 2.74
CA CYS A 147 -14.13 -3.54 3.05
C CYS A 147 -14.48 -3.08 4.47
N PHE A 148 -13.65 -3.45 5.46
CA PHE A 148 -13.85 -3.01 6.84
C PHE A 148 -13.63 -1.51 7.01
N THR A 149 -12.68 -0.92 6.29
CA THR A 149 -12.45 0.53 6.32
C THR A 149 -13.68 1.28 5.82
N TYR A 150 -14.19 0.90 4.64
CA TYR A 150 -15.39 1.51 4.08
C TYR A 150 -16.60 1.33 5.01
N ALA A 151 -16.84 0.12 5.51
CA ALA A 151 -17.98 -0.17 6.38
C ALA A 151 -17.96 0.62 7.71
N ASN A 152 -16.79 0.95 8.25
CA ASN A 152 -16.68 1.68 9.52
C ASN A 152 -16.64 3.21 9.37
N ASN A 153 -16.13 3.70 8.24
CA ASN A 153 -15.81 5.12 8.10
C ASN A 153 -16.71 5.84 7.10
N ASP A 154 -17.13 5.16 6.03
CA ASP A 154 -17.73 5.80 4.86
C ASP A 154 -19.20 5.36 4.66
N LEU A 155 -19.59 4.17 5.15
CA LEU A 155 -20.92 3.62 4.94
C LEU A 155 -22.04 4.54 5.44
N MET A 156 -21.92 5.10 6.64
CA MET A 156 -22.97 5.98 7.21
C MET A 156 -23.04 7.32 6.48
N ASP A 157 -21.94 7.79 5.88
CA ASP A 157 -21.93 9.04 5.12
C ASP A 157 -22.56 8.88 3.73
N ASP A 158 -22.42 7.68 3.13
CA ASP A 158 -23.01 7.33 1.84
C ASP A 158 -24.46 6.81 1.96
N ALA A 159 -24.86 6.36 3.14
CA ALA A 159 -26.17 5.78 3.40
C ALA A 159 -27.30 6.80 3.24
N THR A 160 -28.50 6.29 2.99
CA THR A 160 -29.71 7.10 3.10
C THR A 160 -30.14 7.17 4.57
N LEU A 161 -30.87 8.22 4.93
CA LEU A 161 -31.41 8.39 6.29
C LEU A 161 -32.22 7.17 6.77
N GLU A 162 -32.93 6.47 5.87
CA GLU A 162 -33.66 5.24 6.22
C GLU A 162 -32.72 4.09 6.59
N GLU A 163 -31.62 3.92 5.85
CA GLU A 163 -30.61 2.89 6.09
C GLU A 163 -29.81 3.20 7.37
N GLU A 164 -29.43 4.45 7.59
CA GLU A 164 -28.80 4.92 8.82
C GLU A 164 -29.69 4.62 10.03
N ASN A 165 -30.96 5.06 9.97
CA ASN A 165 -31.93 4.83 11.05
C ASN A 165 -32.08 3.34 11.35
N LYS A 166 -32.11 2.46 10.33
CA LYS A 166 -32.23 1.02 10.56
C LYS A 166 -31.03 0.44 11.33
N ILE A 167 -29.82 0.90 11.01
CA ILE A 167 -28.60 0.49 11.70
C ILE A 167 -28.59 1.03 13.15
N GLU A 168 -28.97 2.29 13.34
CA GLU A 168 -29.03 2.92 14.65
C GLU A 168 -30.13 2.35 15.54
N GLU A 169 -31.32 2.10 15.00
CA GLU A 169 -32.45 1.47 15.69
C GLU A 169 -32.07 0.05 16.13
N TYR A 170 -31.39 -0.72 15.29
CA TYR A 170 -30.83 -2.01 15.69
C TYR A 170 -29.96 -1.86 16.94
N ALA A 171 -28.94 -0.99 16.89
CA ALA A 171 -28.00 -0.79 18.00
C ALA A 171 -28.70 -0.31 19.28
N PHE A 172 -29.68 0.60 19.14
CA PHE A 172 -30.46 1.13 20.24
C PHE A 172 -31.35 0.07 20.90
N HIS A 173 -32.05 -0.74 20.11
CA HIS A 173 -33.00 -1.73 20.62
C HIS A 173 -32.34 -2.95 21.23
N THR A 174 -31.19 -3.39 20.71
CA THR A 174 -30.46 -4.55 21.25
C THR A 174 -29.41 -4.15 22.29
N GLY A 175 -29.12 -2.85 22.41
CA GLY A 175 -28.06 -2.31 23.27
C GLY A 175 -26.67 -2.77 22.83
N ASP A 176 -26.53 -3.17 21.56
CA ASP A 176 -25.27 -3.62 20.99
C ASP A 176 -24.49 -2.44 20.39
N PRO A 177 -23.16 -2.52 20.34
CA PRO A 177 -22.37 -1.50 19.65
C PRO A 177 -22.77 -1.43 18.18
N ILE A 178 -22.92 -0.21 17.64
CA ILE A 178 -23.18 0.00 16.21
C ILE A 178 -22.10 -0.65 15.31
N SER A 179 -20.87 -0.78 15.82
CA SER A 179 -19.76 -1.46 15.15
C SER A 179 -20.05 -2.94 14.85
N PHE A 180 -21.05 -3.55 15.47
CA PHE A 180 -21.52 -4.89 15.10
C PHE A 180 -22.17 -4.91 13.73
N ALA A 181 -23.03 -3.92 13.44
CA ALA A 181 -23.62 -3.77 12.12
C ALA A 181 -22.51 -3.54 11.08
N PHE A 182 -21.54 -2.66 11.37
CA PHE A 182 -20.41 -2.41 10.46
C PHE A 182 -19.55 -3.66 10.24
N THR A 183 -19.33 -4.46 11.28
CA THR A 183 -18.61 -5.74 11.16
C THR A 183 -19.34 -6.69 10.21
N VAL A 184 -20.66 -6.77 10.34
CA VAL A 184 -21.49 -7.64 9.49
C VAL A 184 -21.46 -7.19 8.03
N VAL A 185 -21.65 -5.88 7.78
CA VAL A 185 -21.60 -5.31 6.44
C VAL A 185 -20.22 -5.49 5.81
N GLY A 186 -19.14 -5.21 6.56
CA GLY A 186 -17.77 -5.37 6.09
C GLY A 186 -17.43 -6.81 5.68
N ILE A 187 -17.88 -7.81 6.44
CA ILE A 187 -17.71 -9.24 6.11
C ILE A 187 -18.46 -9.56 4.81
N LYS A 188 -19.72 -9.14 4.67
CA LYS A 188 -20.50 -9.41 3.45
C LYS A 188 -19.95 -8.71 2.21
N MET A 189 -19.48 -7.47 2.34
CA MET A 189 -18.81 -6.75 1.24
C MET A 189 -17.56 -7.50 0.77
N ARG A 190 -16.73 -7.96 1.72
CA ARG A 190 -15.55 -8.78 1.41
C ARG A 190 -15.94 -10.04 0.65
N ASP A 191 -16.91 -10.79 1.16
CA ASP A 191 -17.33 -12.05 0.54
C ASP A 191 -17.87 -11.83 -0.88
N HIS A 192 -18.60 -10.74 -1.09
CA HIS A 192 -19.09 -10.34 -2.41
C HIS A 192 -17.95 -10.03 -3.39
N ILE A 193 -16.95 -9.27 -2.95
CA ILE A 193 -15.80 -8.89 -3.79
C ILE A 193 -14.90 -10.10 -4.08
N LEU A 194 -14.56 -10.90 -3.07
CA LEU A 194 -13.72 -12.10 -3.26
C LEU A 194 -14.36 -13.09 -4.23
N LYS A 195 -15.67 -13.31 -4.10
CA LYS A 195 -16.44 -14.14 -5.05
C LYS A 195 -16.38 -13.58 -6.47
N ARG A 196 -16.52 -12.27 -6.64
CA ARG A 196 -16.44 -11.60 -7.94
C ARG A 196 -15.05 -11.71 -8.58
N MET A 197 -14.00 -11.65 -7.77
CA MET A 197 -12.60 -11.77 -8.19
C MET A 197 -12.14 -13.23 -8.34
N ASN A 198 -13.02 -14.20 -8.10
CA ASN A 198 -12.70 -15.63 -8.10
C ASN A 198 -11.51 -15.99 -7.17
N MET A 199 -11.46 -15.33 -6.01
CA MET A 199 -10.47 -15.57 -4.95
C MET A 199 -11.12 -16.38 -3.84
N LEU A 200 -10.37 -17.33 -3.25
CA LEU A 200 -10.90 -18.08 -2.11
C LEU A 200 -10.84 -17.23 -0.86
N VAL A 201 -11.88 -17.31 -0.03
CA VAL A 201 -11.91 -16.64 1.28
C VAL A 201 -10.79 -17.19 2.18
N ASP A 202 -10.41 -18.45 1.99
CA ASP A 202 -9.28 -19.09 2.67
C ASP A 202 -7.91 -18.53 2.24
N ASP A 203 -7.82 -17.80 1.12
CA ASP A 203 -6.58 -17.14 0.69
C ASP A 203 -6.20 -15.94 1.58
N VAL A 204 -7.09 -15.50 2.47
CA VAL A 204 -6.73 -14.51 3.52
C VAL A 204 -5.63 -15.08 4.42
N ASP A 205 -5.60 -16.40 4.62
CA ASP A 205 -4.61 -17.07 5.48
C ASP A 205 -3.37 -17.57 4.72
N ASN A 206 -3.44 -17.66 3.39
CA ASN A 206 -2.31 -18.08 2.54
C ASN A 206 -1.28 -16.95 2.36
N HIS A 207 -0.61 -16.57 3.45
CA HIS A 207 0.59 -15.73 3.42
C HIS A 207 1.85 -16.59 3.34
N THR A 208 1.96 -17.44 2.33
CA THR A 208 3.25 -17.98 1.89
C THR A 208 3.79 -17.09 0.77
N GLY A 209 4.58 -16.09 1.16
CA GLY A 209 5.66 -15.56 0.34
C GLY A 209 6.96 -16.29 0.67
#